data_AF-A0ABC8QLW7-F1
#
_entry.id   AF-A0ABC8QLW7-F1
#
_cell.length_a   1.000
_cell.length_b   1.000
_cell.length_c   1.000
_cell.angle_alpha   90.00
_cell.angle_beta   90.00
_cell.angle_gamma   90.00
#
_symmetry.space_group_name_H-M   'P 1'
#
loop_
_entity.id
_entity.type
_entity.pdbx_description
1 polymer ?
#
loop_
_entity_poly.entity_id
_entity_poly.type
_entity_poly.pdbx_seq_one_letter_code
_entity_poly.pdbx_strand_id
1 'polypeptide(L)'
;VYAQSISAACQLDWPKDRLLIQVLDDSDDEIVQLLIKNEVYSWKEKGVNIIYRHRFIRTGYKAGNLKSAMACDYVKDYEFVAILMQTSNPILTSSN
;
A
#
# COMPACT_ATOMS: atom_id res chain seq x y z
N VAL A 1 11.56 3.23 3.34
CA VAL A 1 10.92 1.94 3.70
C VAL A 1 9.63 1.70 2.89
N TYR A 2 8.69 2.65 2.79
CA TYR A 2 7.46 2.51 1.96
C TYR A 2 7.74 2.07 0.51
N ALA A 3 8.74 2.65 -0.16
CA ALA A 3 9.07 2.36 -1.55
C ALA A 3 9.45 0.89 -1.79
N GLN A 4 10.17 0.26 -0.85
CA GLN A 4 10.52 -1.17 -0.95
C GLN A 4 9.29 -2.06 -0.89
N SER A 5 8.36 -1.77 0.03
CA SER A 5 7.13 -2.56 0.16
C SER A 5 6.20 -2.40 -1.05
N ILE A 6 6.04 -1.18 -1.56
CA ILE A 6 5.23 -0.91 -2.76
C ILE A 6 5.86 -1.60 -3.97
N SER A 7 7.17 -1.43 -4.16
CA SER A 7 7.91 -2.05 -5.26
C SER A 7 7.81 -3.58 -5.24
N ALA A 8 7.95 -4.21 -4.07
CA ALA A 8 7.80 -5.65 -3.92
C ALA A 8 6.38 -6.13 -4.26
N ALA A 9 5.35 -5.41 -3.80
CA ALA A 9 3.96 -5.74 -4.14
C ALA A 9 3.68 -5.60 -5.65
N CYS A 10 4.18 -4.53 -6.28
CA CYS A 10 4.05 -4.29 -7.72
C CYS A 10 4.74 -5.37 -8.58
N GLN A 11 5.80 -5.99 -8.04
CA GLN A 11 6.59 -7.02 -8.72
C GLN A 11 6.16 -8.45 -8.42
N LEU A 12 5.06 -8.67 -7.69
CA LEU A 12 4.50 -10.01 -7.50
C LEU A 12 4.27 -10.70 -8.85
N ASP A 13 4.70 -11.96 -8.92
CA ASP A 13 4.50 -12.83 -10.08
C ASP A 13 3.04 -13.32 -10.12
N TRP A 14 2.18 -12.43 -10.62
CA TRP A 14 0.75 -12.65 -10.78
C TRP A 14 0.27 -11.90 -12.04
N PRO A 15 -0.73 -12.43 -12.77
CA PRO A 15 -1.33 -11.72 -13.89
C PRO A 15 -1.75 -10.29 -13.49
N LYS A 16 -1.16 -9.28 -14.14
CA LYS A 16 -1.30 -7.86 -13.74
C LYS A 16 -2.72 -7.33 -13.92
N ASP A 17 -3.45 -7.86 -14.90
CA ASP A 17 -4.87 -7.59 -15.16
C ASP A 17 -5.79 -8.13 -14.05
N ARG A 18 -5.32 -9.09 -13.25
CA ARG A 18 -6.07 -9.72 -12.16
C ARG A 18 -5.60 -9.27 -10.78
N LEU A 19 -4.67 -8.32 -10.71
CA LEU A 19 -4.12 -7.83 -9.46
C LEU A 19 -4.51 -6.36 -9.28
N LEU A 20 -5.03 -6.03 -8.10
CA LEU A 20 -5.19 -4.65 -7.64
C LEU A 20 -4.37 -4.47 -6.37
N ILE A 21 -3.53 -3.44 -6.36
CA ILE A 21 -2.74 -3.07 -5.19
C ILE A 21 -3.36 -1.83 -4.55
N GLN A 22 -3.67 -1.92 -3.27
CA GLN A 22 -4.10 -0.77 -2.47
C GLN A 22 -3.00 -0.38 -1.49
N VAL A 23 -2.53 0.86 -1.57
CA VAL A 23 -1.62 1.45 -0.59
C VAL A 23 -2.45 2.24 0.40
N LEU A 24 -2.58 1.70 1.60
CA LEU A 24 -3.35 2.31 2.69
C LEU A 24 -2.40 3.10 3.58
N ASP A 25 -2.55 4.41 3.58
CA ASP A 25 -1.73 5.34 4.35
C ASP A 25 -2.55 6.00 5.48
N ASP A 26 -2.01 5.97 6.69
CA ASP A 26 -2.55 6.64 7.88
C ASP A 26 -1.54 7.64 8.48
N SER A 27 -0.58 8.11 7.68
CA SER A 27 0.43 9.08 8.08
C SER A 27 -0.15 10.50 8.15
N ASP A 28 0.14 11.24 9.23
CA ASP A 28 -0.25 12.66 9.36
C ASP A 28 0.81 13.62 8.78
N ASP A 29 1.93 13.09 8.27
CA ASP A 29 3.02 13.86 7.67
C ASP A 29 2.79 14.08 6.16
N GLU A 30 2.59 15.34 5.76
CA GLU A 30 2.32 15.72 4.37
C GLU A 30 3.45 15.36 3.40
N ILE A 31 4.71 15.39 3.85
CA ILE A 31 5.86 15.03 3.02
C ILE A 31 5.81 13.52 2.76
N VAL A 32 5.54 12.72 3.78
CA VAL A 32 5.38 11.26 3.64
C VAL A 32 4.22 10.93 2.70
N GLN A 33 3.07 11.59 2.87
CA GLN A 33 1.91 11.41 1.97
C GLN A 33 2.26 11.72 0.52
N LEU A 34 2.95 12.84 0.26
CA LEU A 34 3.38 13.23 -1.08
C LEU A 34 4.32 12.18 -1.69
N LEU A 35 5.29 11.72 -0.91
CA LEU A 35 6.25 10.70 -1.33
C LEU A 35 5.58 9.37 -1.69
N ILE A 36 4.64 8.90 -0.88
CA ILE A 36 3.88 7.67 -1.17
C ILE A 36 3.01 7.86 -2.42
N LYS A 37 2.33 8.99 -2.53
CA LYS A 37 1.48 9.31 -3.68
C LYS A 37 2.30 9.34 -4.99
N ASN A 38 3.50 9.92 -4.97
CA ASN A 38 4.40 9.95 -6.12
C ASN A 38 4.88 8.54 -6.51
N GLU A 39 5.23 7.70 -5.53
CA GLU A 39 5.62 6.31 -5.78
C GLU A 39 4.47 5.53 -6.45
N VAL A 40 3.26 5.61 -5.89
CA VAL A 40 2.05 4.99 -6.46
C VAL A 40 1.79 5.47 -7.88
N TYR A 41 1.91 6.78 -8.12
CA TYR A 41 1.73 7.37 -9.45
C TYR A 41 2.74 6.81 -10.45
N SER A 42 4.02 6.69 -10.06
CA SER A 42 5.07 6.13 -10.93
C SER A 42 4.80 4.67 -11.33
N TRP A 43 4.21 3.87 -10.45
CA TRP A 43 3.81 2.49 -10.75
C TRP A 43 2.56 2.43 -11.62
N LYS A 44 1.63 3.35 -11.43
CA LYS A 44 0.45 3.49 -12.28
C LYS A 44 0.84 3.83 -13.72
N GLU A 45 1.81 4.70 -13.94
CA GLU A 45 2.34 5.02 -15.27
C GLU A 45 3.01 3.81 -15.95
N LYS A 46 3.55 2.87 -15.17
CA LYS A 46 4.09 1.59 -15.66
C LYS A 46 3.00 0.55 -15.97
N GLY A 47 1.72 0.91 -15.85
CA GLY A 47 0.58 0.04 -16.14
C GLY A 47 0.18 -0.87 -14.98
N VAL A 48 0.72 -0.67 -13.77
CA VAL A 48 0.27 -1.43 -12.60
C VAL A 48 -1.08 -0.87 -12.13
N ASN A 49 -2.03 -1.77 -11.88
CA ASN A 49 -3.31 -1.40 -11.26
C ASN A 49 -3.11 -1.18 -9.76
N ILE A 50 -2.78 0.06 -9.38
CA ILE A 50 -2.48 0.47 -8.01
C ILE A 50 -3.25 1.73 -7.62
N ILE A 51 -3.74 1.78 -6.37
CA ILE A 51 -4.54 2.88 -5.82
C ILE A 51 -3.96 3.32 -4.48
N TYR A 52 -3.76 4.63 -4.33
CA TYR A 52 -3.42 5.26 -3.07
C TYR A 52 -4.68 5.64 -2.29
N ARG A 53 -4.73 5.32 -1.00
CA ARG A 53 -5.82 5.71 -0.09
C ARG A 53 -5.24 6.25 1.21
N HIS A 54 -5.41 7.55 1.41
CA HIS A 54 -5.11 8.18 2.69
C HIS A 54 -6.35 8.24 3.57
N ARG A 55 -6.19 8.01 4.87
CA ARG A 55 -7.27 8.06 5.84
C ARG A 55 -7.02 9.12 6.91
N PHE A 56 -7.88 10.14 6.93
CA PHE A 56 -7.79 11.25 7.89
C PHE A 56 -8.21 10.88 9.32
N ILE A 57 -9.17 9.97 9.50
CA ILE A 57 -9.70 9.60 10.84
C ILE A 57 -9.21 8.20 11.22
N ARG A 58 -8.28 8.10 12.17
CA ARG A 58 -7.65 6.84 12.62
C ARG A 58 -8.52 6.00 13.59
N THR A 59 -9.78 5.73 13.27
CA THR A 59 -10.63 4.85 14.12
C THR A 59 -10.38 3.37 13.82
N GLY A 60 -10.17 2.55 14.86
CA GLY A 60 -9.95 1.09 14.70
C GLY A 60 -8.59 0.69 14.13
N TYR A 61 -7.61 1.61 14.09
CA TYR A 61 -6.22 1.35 13.67
C TYR A 61 -6.13 0.58 12.34
N LYS A 62 -5.27 -0.45 12.28
CA LYS A 62 -5.02 -1.32 11.12
C LYS A 62 -6.30 -2.01 10.63
N ALA A 63 -7.10 -2.57 11.54
CA ALA A 63 -8.34 -3.24 11.19
C ALA A 63 -9.38 -2.27 10.61
N GLY A 64 -9.45 -1.04 11.14
CA GLY A 64 -10.33 0.00 10.63
C GLY A 64 -9.91 0.50 9.25
N ASN A 65 -8.60 0.64 9.00
CA ASN A 65 -8.09 1.05 7.68
C ASN A 65 -8.40 -0.01 6.63
N LEU A 66 -8.15 -1.28 6.96
CA LEU A 66 -8.51 -2.41 6.11
C LEU A 66 -10.02 -2.46 5.86
N LYS A 67 -10.86 -2.32 6.89
CA LYS A 67 -12.33 -2.30 6.74
C LYS A 67 -12.80 -1.22 5.76
N SER A 68 -12.20 -0.03 5.82
CA SER A 68 -12.50 1.07 4.90
C SER A 68 -12.09 0.74 3.46
N ALA A 69 -10.91 0.15 3.26
CA ALA A 69 -10.45 -0.30 1.95
C ALA A 69 -11.38 -1.36 1.35
N MET A 70 -11.81 -2.33 2.18
CA MET A 70 -12.64 -3.47 1.78
C MET A 70 -14.10 -3.08 1.47
N ALA A 71 -14.53 -1.88 1.88
CA ALA A 71 -15.86 -1.36 1.58
C ALA A 71 -15.97 -0.75 0.17
N CYS A 72 -14.88 -0.62 -0.59
CA CYS A 72 -14.92 -0.05 -1.94
C CYS A 72 -15.56 -1.02 -2.94
N ASP A 73 -16.41 -0.55 -3.86
CA ASP A 73 -17.14 -1.44 -4.76
C ASP A 73 -16.24 -2.28 -5.69
N TYR A 74 -15.14 -1.71 -6.19
CA TYR A 74 -14.19 -2.43 -7.05
C TYR A 74 -13.55 -3.65 -6.38
N VAL A 75 -13.57 -3.73 -5.04
CA VAL A 75 -13.05 -4.89 -4.31
C VAL A 75 -13.90 -6.14 -4.58
N LYS A 76 -15.19 -5.97 -4.86
CA LYS A 76 -16.13 -7.07 -5.09
C LYS A 76 -15.78 -7.89 -6.34
N ASP A 77 -14.98 -7.33 -7.24
CA ASP A 77 -14.49 -7.99 -8.44
C ASP A 77 -13.32 -8.96 -8.16
N TYR A 78 -12.81 -8.99 -6.91
CA TYR A 78 -11.67 -9.81 -6.50
C TYR A 78 -12.09 -10.87 -5.48
N GLU A 79 -11.72 -12.12 -5.73
CA GLU A 79 -12.04 -13.28 -4.87
C GLU A 79 -11.11 -13.39 -3.65
N PHE A 80 -9.85 -12.97 -3.79
CA PHE A 80 -8.81 -13.14 -2.78
C PHE A 80 -8.26 -11.80 -2.30
N VAL A 81 -7.89 -11.76 -1.02
CA VAL A 81 -7.25 -10.60 -0.40
C VAL A 81 -5.97 -11.05 0.30
N ALA A 82 -4.86 -10.39 -0.04
CA ALA A 82 -3.59 -10.54 0.67
C ALA A 82 -3.27 -9.23 1.41
N ILE A 83 -2.80 -9.35 2.65
CA ILE A 83 -2.46 -8.19 3.49
C ILE A 83 -0.95 -8.22 3.73
N LEU A 84 -0.27 -7.19 3.22
CA LEU A 84 1.17 -6.99 3.41
C LEU A 84 1.38 -5.91 4.46
N MET A 85 1.96 -6.29 5.59
CA MET A 85 2.21 -5.37 6.70
C MET A 85 3.67 -4.92 6.64
N GLN A 86 3.89 -3.61 6.71
CA GLN A 86 5.24 -3.10 6.94
C GLN A 86 5.63 -3.35 8.40
N THR A 87 6.67 -4.16 8.61
CA THR A 87 7.37 -4.24 9.90
C THR A 87 8.45 -3.17 9.92
N SER A 88 8.37 -2.24 10.87
CA SER A 88 9.48 -1.34 11.17
C SER A 88 10.62 -2.16 11.76
N ASN A 89 11.69 -2.36 11.00
CA ASN A 89 12.97 -2.73 11.61
C ASN A 89 14.11 -1.98 10.91
N PRO A 90 14.69 -0.96 11.55
CA PRO A 90 16.04 -0.53 11.27
C PRO A 90 16.91 -0.98 12.46
N ILE A 91 17.44 -2.20 12.41
CA ILE A 91 18.66 -2.50 13.17
C ILE A 91 19.69 -2.93 12.14
N LEU A 92 20.27 -1.93 11.47
CA LEU A 92 21.63 -2.05 10.99
C LEU A 92 22.53 -1.91 12.21
N THR A 93 22.76 -2.99 12.95
CA THR A 93 24.00 -3.10 13.72
C THR A 93 25.08 -3.47 12.72
N SER A 94 25.74 -2.45 12.17
CA SER A 94 27.12 -2.61 11.74
C SER A 94 27.95 -2.75 13.02
N SER A 95 28.24 -3.99 13.41
CA SER A 95 29.38 -4.28 14.27
C SER A 95 30.56 -4.55 13.33
N ASN A 96 31.67 -3.85 13.60
CA ASN A 96 32.95 -3.94 12.89
C ASN A 96 33.41 -5.37 12.64
#